data_AF-A0A5C7MS04-F1
#
_entry.id   AF-A0A5C7MS04-F1
#
_cell.length_a   1.000
_cell.length_b   1.000
_cell.length_c   1.000
_cell.angle_alpha   90.00
_cell.angle_beta   90.00
_cell.angle_gamma   90.00
#
_symmetry.space_group_name_H-M   'P 1'
#
loop_
_entity.id
_entity.type
_entity.pdbx_description
1 polymer ?
#
loop_
_entity_poly.entity_id
_entity_poly.type
_entity_poly.pdbx_seq_one_letter_code
_entity_poly.pdbx_strand_id
1 'polypeptide(L)'
;MKKLLGAIKAAVQGEPWTNAKVLNLTAVEQDAALAGSEIDAAHRLLMLVFKARHDANVLGKDLVADSELLATIQRARKHKDAAMQRLEKAAAEFAGMAQDMLKERRAWALAKKLNELRGRLSDLDATLRKLPIRQTTQPEPAKTKRWTAKAIVAKARAAGLRIAKSRKGNDITVWNHIGGITLWENGSATRADVRADLATKMTLRQAAEFLFPDER
;
A
#
# COMPACT_ATOMS: atom_id res chain seq x y z
N MET A 1 -55.95 -24.18 22.96
CA MET A 1 -55.29 -24.11 21.64
C MET A 1 -55.53 -22.80 20.86
N LYS A 2 -56.74 -22.20 20.84
CA LYS A 2 -57.00 -20.93 20.11
C LYS A 2 -56.18 -19.72 20.59
N LYS A 3 -55.90 -19.59 21.89
CA LYS A 3 -55.09 -18.48 22.45
C LYS A 3 -53.60 -18.58 22.07
N LEU A 4 -53.08 -19.79 21.91
CA LEU A 4 -51.68 -20.05 21.58
C LEU A 4 -51.42 -19.77 20.08
N LEU A 5 -52.36 -20.16 19.22
CA LEU A 5 -52.37 -19.80 17.80
C LEU A 5 -52.59 -18.30 17.57
N GLY A 6 -53.40 -17.63 18.42
CA GLY A 6 -53.57 -16.18 18.39
C GLY A 6 -52.31 -15.41 18.77
N ALA A 7 -51.56 -15.90 19.77
CA ALA A 7 -50.27 -15.31 20.15
C ALA A 7 -49.18 -15.52 19.09
N ILE A 8 -49.15 -16.68 18.43
CA ILE A 8 -48.25 -16.95 17.31
C ILE A 8 -48.61 -16.09 16.10
N LYS A 9 -49.92 -15.93 15.80
CA LYS A 9 -50.39 -15.04 14.72
C LYS A 9 -50.07 -13.57 15.02
N ALA A 10 -50.21 -13.12 16.27
CA ALA A 10 -49.85 -11.76 16.69
C ALA A 10 -48.33 -11.52 16.68
N ALA A 11 -47.52 -12.54 16.99
CA ALA A 11 -46.06 -12.47 16.88
C ALA A 11 -45.55 -12.44 15.43
N VAL A 12 -46.30 -13.07 14.51
CA VAL A 12 -46.07 -12.99 13.05
C VAL A 12 -46.65 -11.69 12.46
N GLN A 13 -47.58 -11.04 13.16
CA GLN A 13 -48.21 -9.76 12.82
C GLN A 13 -47.68 -8.58 13.67
N GLY A 14 -46.49 -8.69 14.27
CA GLY A 14 -45.75 -7.48 14.66
C GLY A 14 -45.68 -6.59 13.42
N GLU A 15 -46.10 -5.32 13.55
CA GLU A 15 -46.40 -4.45 12.41
C GLU A 15 -45.45 -4.69 11.24
N PRO A 16 -45.97 -4.97 10.02
CA PRO A 16 -45.12 -5.16 8.86
C PRO A 16 -44.26 -3.90 8.77
N TRP A 17 -42.94 -4.10 8.78
CA TRP A 17 -41.98 -3.02 8.83
C TRP A 17 -42.39 -1.95 7.83
N THR A 18 -42.42 -0.69 8.24
CA THR A 18 -42.52 0.39 7.26
C THR A 18 -41.37 0.21 6.27
N ASN A 19 -41.63 0.33 4.96
CA ASN A 19 -40.61 0.12 3.92
C ASN A 19 -39.30 0.87 4.24
N ALA A 20 -39.40 2.04 4.88
CA ALA A 20 -38.28 2.82 5.38
C ALA A 20 -37.40 2.07 6.41
N LYS A 21 -37.99 1.41 7.42
CA LYS A 21 -37.23 0.62 8.41
C LYS A 21 -36.50 -0.57 7.75
N VAL A 22 -37.12 -1.21 6.75
CA VAL A 22 -36.51 -2.35 6.03
C VAL A 22 -35.33 -1.89 5.20
N LEU A 23 -35.52 -0.78 4.49
CA LEU A 23 -34.50 -0.17 3.66
C LEU A 23 -33.29 0.26 4.51
N ASN A 24 -33.52 0.91 5.65
CA ASN A 24 -32.44 1.37 6.53
C ASN A 24 -31.66 0.18 7.11
N LEU A 25 -32.33 -0.86 7.58
CA LEU A 25 -31.62 -2.02 8.12
C LEU A 25 -30.85 -2.80 7.05
N THR A 26 -31.37 -2.82 5.81
CA THR A 26 -30.68 -3.39 4.66
C THR A 26 -29.44 -2.56 4.29
N ALA A 27 -29.50 -1.23 4.40
CA ALA A 27 -28.35 -0.35 4.19
C ALA A 27 -27.25 -0.64 5.23
N VAL A 28 -27.61 -0.78 6.52
CA VAL A 28 -26.65 -1.14 7.57
C VAL A 28 -26.04 -2.54 7.34
N GLU A 29 -26.84 -3.51 6.90
CA GLU A 29 -26.34 -4.83 6.54
C GLU A 29 -25.34 -4.79 5.37
N GLN A 30 -25.58 -3.94 4.37
CA GLN A 30 -24.68 -3.71 3.25
C GLN A 30 -23.37 -3.06 3.72
N ASP A 31 -23.43 -2.00 4.54
CA ASP A 31 -22.24 -1.36 5.06
C ASP A 31 -21.41 -2.31 5.95
N ALA A 32 -22.08 -3.14 6.77
CA ALA A 32 -21.41 -4.19 7.53
C ALA A 32 -20.76 -5.25 6.64
N ALA A 33 -21.40 -5.65 5.53
CA ALA A 33 -20.83 -6.58 4.57
C ALA A 33 -19.61 -5.99 3.85
N LEU A 34 -19.69 -4.72 3.44
CA LEU A 34 -18.58 -4.00 2.84
C LEU A 34 -17.41 -3.87 3.82
N ALA A 35 -17.66 -3.51 5.08
CA ALA A 35 -16.62 -3.47 6.11
C ALA A 35 -15.92 -4.83 6.28
N GLY A 36 -16.67 -5.93 6.27
CA GLY A 36 -16.10 -7.28 6.28
C GLY A 36 -15.20 -7.57 5.06
N SER A 37 -15.64 -7.18 3.87
CA SER A 37 -14.86 -7.37 2.63
C SER A 37 -13.54 -6.59 2.65
N GLU A 38 -13.54 -5.39 3.22
CA GLU A 38 -12.34 -4.55 3.38
C GLU A 38 -11.35 -5.17 4.38
N ILE A 39 -11.86 -5.75 5.49
CA ILE A 39 -11.04 -6.51 6.45
C ILE A 39 -10.42 -7.75 5.77
N ASP A 40 -11.18 -8.47 4.95
CA ASP A 40 -10.68 -9.63 4.21
C ASP A 40 -9.61 -9.23 3.18
N ALA A 41 -9.81 -8.13 2.46
CA ALA A 41 -8.83 -7.60 1.52
C ALA A 41 -7.52 -7.24 2.22
N ALA A 42 -7.59 -6.58 3.38
CA ALA A 42 -6.41 -6.27 4.19
C ALA A 42 -5.66 -7.54 4.61
N HIS A 43 -6.36 -8.57 5.11
CA HIS A 43 -5.74 -9.84 5.50
C HIS A 43 -5.06 -10.55 4.33
N ARG A 44 -5.67 -10.58 3.14
CA ARG A 44 -5.07 -11.18 1.94
C ARG A 44 -3.75 -10.51 1.58
N LEU A 45 -3.69 -9.18 1.64
CA LEU A 45 -2.45 -8.43 1.40
C LEU A 45 -1.37 -8.76 2.45
N LEU A 46 -1.75 -8.85 3.72
CA LEU A 46 -0.81 -9.23 4.79
C LEU A 46 -0.29 -10.66 4.62
N MET A 47 -1.14 -11.61 4.22
CA MET A 47 -0.72 -12.98 3.92
C MET A 47 0.33 -13.02 2.80
N LEU A 48 0.19 -12.22 1.75
CA LEU A 48 1.20 -12.11 0.69
C LEU A 48 2.53 -11.57 1.21
N VAL A 49 2.48 -10.55 2.08
CA VAL A 49 3.69 -9.97 2.70
C VAL A 49 4.38 -11.00 3.60
N PHE A 50 3.63 -11.71 4.44
CA PHE A 50 4.20 -12.75 5.31
C PHE A 50 4.80 -13.90 4.51
N LYS A 51 4.12 -14.33 3.45
CA LYS A 51 4.64 -15.35 2.55
C LYS A 51 5.95 -14.90 1.89
N ALA A 52 5.98 -13.69 1.31
CA ALA A 52 7.18 -13.17 0.66
C ALA A 52 8.39 -13.10 1.62
N ARG A 53 8.17 -12.70 2.87
CA ARG A 53 9.22 -12.70 3.91
C ARG A 53 9.66 -14.10 4.31
N HIS A 54 8.71 -15.03 4.42
CA HIS A 54 9.03 -16.42 4.72
C HIS A 54 9.87 -17.05 3.60
N ASP A 55 9.45 -16.87 2.34
CA ASP A 55 10.18 -17.39 1.18
C ASP A 55 11.60 -16.79 1.09
N ALA A 56 11.75 -15.49 1.39
CA ALA A 56 13.06 -14.85 1.46
C ALA A 56 13.97 -15.44 2.56
N ASN A 57 13.42 -15.71 3.74
CA ASN A 57 14.14 -16.35 4.84
C ASN A 57 14.56 -17.80 4.51
N VAL A 58 13.70 -18.56 3.83
CA VAL A 58 13.98 -19.95 3.42
C VAL A 58 15.05 -20.01 2.33
N LEU A 59 15.04 -19.07 1.39
CA LEU A 59 15.95 -19.05 0.23
C LEU A 59 17.22 -18.23 0.48
N GLY A 60 17.29 -17.48 1.59
CA GLY A 60 18.43 -16.62 1.94
C GLY A 60 18.61 -15.41 1.02
N LYS A 61 17.59 -15.02 0.26
CA LYS A 61 17.62 -13.85 -0.63
C LYS A 61 16.24 -13.23 -0.79
N ASP A 62 16.19 -11.92 -0.95
CA ASP A 62 14.94 -11.21 -1.19
C ASP A 62 14.40 -11.51 -2.59
N LEU A 63 13.17 -12.01 -2.65
CA LEU A 63 12.44 -12.25 -3.89
C LEU A 63 11.62 -11.05 -4.35
N VAL A 64 11.32 -10.14 -3.43
CA VAL A 64 10.46 -8.97 -3.62
C VAL A 64 11.16 -7.78 -2.98
N ALA A 65 11.14 -6.63 -3.65
CA ALA A 65 11.75 -5.42 -3.09
C ALA A 65 11.03 -5.00 -1.80
N ASP A 66 11.80 -4.60 -0.78
CA ASP A 66 11.26 -4.12 0.49
C ASP A 66 10.28 -2.94 0.33
N SER A 67 10.53 -2.08 -0.66
CA SER A 67 9.64 -0.98 -1.01
C SER A 67 8.26 -1.45 -1.47
N GLU A 68 8.17 -2.59 -2.15
CA GLU A 68 6.91 -3.20 -2.59
C GLU A 68 6.17 -3.86 -1.43
N LEU A 69 6.91 -4.53 -0.53
CA LEU A 69 6.33 -5.09 0.71
C LEU A 69 5.74 -3.97 1.59
N LEU A 70 6.47 -2.87 1.77
CA LEU A 70 5.98 -1.68 2.49
C LEU A 70 4.78 -1.04 1.80
N ALA A 71 4.79 -0.91 0.47
CA ALA A 71 3.65 -0.38 -0.28
C ALA A 71 2.40 -1.28 -0.13
N THR A 72 2.58 -2.58 -0.02
CA THR A 72 1.51 -3.56 0.20
C THR A 72 0.95 -3.47 1.62
N ILE A 73 1.82 -3.32 2.64
CA ILE A 73 1.40 -3.04 4.02
C ILE A 73 0.59 -1.73 4.08
N GLN A 74 1.01 -0.69 3.36
CA GLN A 74 0.26 0.58 3.31
C GLN A 74 -1.11 0.44 2.65
N ARG A 75 -1.23 -0.38 1.59
CA ARG A 75 -2.54 -0.71 1.02
C ARG A 75 -3.43 -1.44 2.03
N ALA A 76 -2.88 -2.39 2.79
CA ALA A 76 -3.62 -3.06 3.86
C ALA A 76 -4.11 -2.08 4.95
N ARG A 77 -3.31 -1.07 5.32
CA ARG A 77 -3.74 0.00 6.23
C ARG A 77 -4.90 0.81 5.67
N LYS A 78 -4.87 1.18 4.38
CA LYS A 78 -6.00 1.88 3.73
C LYS A 78 -7.29 1.07 3.79
N HIS A 79 -7.22 -0.24 3.54
CA HIS A 79 -8.39 -1.12 3.68
C HIS A 79 -8.89 -1.20 5.13
N LYS A 80 -7.98 -1.24 6.12
CA LYS A 80 -8.34 -1.17 7.54
C LYS A 80 -9.09 0.12 7.88
N ASP A 81 -8.59 1.27 7.43
CA ASP A 81 -9.21 2.58 7.69
C ASP A 81 -10.57 2.69 7.01
N ALA A 82 -10.69 2.19 5.78
CA ALA A 82 -11.95 2.13 5.04
C ALA A 82 -12.98 1.18 5.68
N ALA A 83 -12.53 0.07 6.28
CA ALA A 83 -13.37 -0.83 7.06
C ALA A 83 -13.86 -0.17 8.35
N MET A 84 -12.96 0.55 9.05
CA MET A 84 -13.27 1.26 10.29
C MET A 84 -14.35 2.32 10.08
N GLN A 85 -14.20 3.18 9.07
CA GLN A 85 -15.19 4.21 8.74
C GLN A 85 -16.57 3.61 8.42
N ARG A 86 -16.60 2.51 7.67
CA ARG A 86 -17.87 1.81 7.35
C ARG A 86 -18.50 1.16 8.57
N LEU A 87 -17.69 0.56 9.44
CA LEU A 87 -18.17 -0.05 10.66
C LEU A 87 -18.73 1.01 11.63
N GLU A 88 -18.06 2.15 11.76
CA GLU A 88 -18.51 3.29 12.56
C GLU A 88 -19.84 3.84 12.03
N LYS A 89 -19.95 4.03 10.72
CA LYS A 89 -21.20 4.44 10.05
C LYS A 89 -22.33 3.44 10.32
N ALA A 90 -22.09 2.16 10.06
CA ALA A 90 -23.08 1.10 10.27
C ALA A 90 -23.52 1.01 11.75
N ALA A 91 -22.58 1.17 12.69
CA ALA A 91 -22.88 1.17 14.12
C ALA A 91 -23.70 2.39 14.55
N ALA A 92 -23.40 3.58 14.03
CA ALA A 92 -24.15 4.79 14.32
C ALA A 92 -25.60 4.71 13.79
N GLU A 93 -25.77 4.25 12.55
CA GLU A 93 -27.08 4.04 11.94
C GLU A 93 -27.88 2.96 12.69
N PHE A 94 -27.23 1.86 13.06
CA PHE A 94 -27.85 0.81 13.87
C PHE A 94 -28.29 1.32 15.24
N ALA A 95 -27.45 2.10 15.93
CA ALA A 95 -27.76 2.67 17.24
C ALA A 95 -28.98 3.60 17.19
N GLY A 96 -29.12 4.41 16.13
CA GLY A 96 -30.29 5.26 15.90
C GLY A 96 -31.59 4.48 15.72
N MET A 97 -31.53 3.21 15.31
CA MET A 97 -32.68 2.34 15.10
C MET A 97 -32.88 1.30 16.22
N ALA A 98 -31.89 1.12 17.09
CA ALA A 98 -31.84 0.00 18.04
C ALA A 98 -32.97 0.02 19.08
N GLN A 99 -33.42 1.21 19.52
CA GLN A 99 -34.50 1.32 20.52
C GLN A 99 -35.81 0.68 20.06
N ASP A 100 -36.10 0.73 18.76
CA ASP A 100 -37.31 0.17 18.17
C ASP A 100 -37.18 -1.31 17.79
N MET A 101 -35.95 -1.80 17.58
CA MET A 101 -35.72 -3.04 16.81
C MET A 101 -34.99 -4.15 17.57
N LEU A 102 -34.43 -3.89 18.76
CA LEU A 102 -33.65 -4.88 19.52
C LEU A 102 -34.44 -6.13 19.95
N LYS A 103 -35.78 -6.08 19.95
CA LYS A 103 -36.63 -7.25 20.21
C LYS A 103 -36.68 -8.23 19.03
N GLU A 104 -36.14 -7.84 17.87
CA GLU A 104 -36.22 -8.61 16.64
C GLU A 104 -34.94 -9.42 16.35
N ARG A 105 -35.14 -10.66 15.90
CA ARG A 105 -34.05 -11.61 15.61
C ARG A 105 -33.05 -11.08 14.58
N ARG A 106 -33.51 -10.33 13.58
CA ARG A 106 -32.65 -9.78 12.51
C ARG A 106 -31.73 -8.68 13.03
N ALA A 107 -32.27 -7.74 13.82
CA ALA A 107 -31.48 -6.70 14.47
C ALA A 107 -30.45 -7.30 15.44
N TRP A 108 -30.81 -8.36 16.18
CA TRP A 108 -29.88 -9.06 17.04
C TRP A 108 -28.73 -9.73 16.26
N ALA A 109 -29.03 -10.39 15.13
CA ALA A 109 -28.01 -10.99 14.27
C ALA A 109 -27.07 -9.92 13.69
N LEU A 110 -27.60 -8.75 13.31
CA LEU A 110 -26.81 -7.63 12.84
C LEU A 110 -25.90 -7.05 13.94
N ALA A 111 -26.41 -6.87 15.16
CA ALA A 111 -25.62 -6.44 16.30
C ALA A 111 -24.46 -7.40 16.59
N LYS A 112 -24.73 -8.72 16.55
CA LYS A 112 -23.70 -9.76 16.70
C LYS A 112 -22.63 -9.64 15.61
N LYS A 113 -23.04 -9.46 14.35
CA LYS A 113 -22.13 -9.30 13.21
C LYS A 113 -21.26 -8.05 13.33
N LEU A 114 -21.84 -6.90 13.72
CA LEU A 114 -21.08 -5.67 13.95
C LEU A 114 -20.03 -5.85 15.05
N ASN A 115 -20.38 -6.53 16.13
CA ASN A 115 -19.44 -6.81 17.22
C ASN A 115 -18.31 -7.78 16.79
N GLU A 116 -18.63 -8.79 15.99
CA GLU A 116 -17.64 -9.70 15.40
C GLU A 116 -16.67 -8.95 14.48
N LEU A 117 -17.19 -8.10 13.58
CA LEU A 117 -16.37 -7.28 12.69
C LEU A 117 -15.48 -6.30 13.46
N ARG A 118 -15.97 -5.74 14.57
CA ARG A 118 -15.17 -4.92 15.48
C ARG A 118 -13.99 -5.70 16.07
N GLY A 119 -14.23 -6.93 16.53
CA GLY A 119 -13.17 -7.82 17.02
C GLY A 119 -12.12 -8.08 15.95
N ARG A 120 -12.56 -8.48 14.76
CA ARG A 120 -11.68 -8.74 13.60
C ARG A 120 -10.87 -7.51 13.18
N LEU A 121 -11.47 -6.32 13.24
CA LEU A 121 -10.78 -5.05 12.96
C LEU A 121 -9.71 -4.75 14.01
N SER A 122 -9.98 -5.03 15.28
CA SER A 122 -9.02 -4.89 16.38
C SER A 122 -7.83 -5.83 16.20
N ASP A 123 -8.07 -7.08 15.83
CA ASP A 123 -7.00 -8.06 15.57
C ASP A 123 -6.14 -7.66 14.37
N LEU A 124 -6.78 -7.15 13.31
CA LEU A 124 -6.09 -6.60 12.15
C LEU A 124 -5.23 -5.39 12.53
N ASP A 125 -5.75 -4.47 13.35
CA ASP A 125 -5.00 -3.30 13.84
C ASP A 125 -3.80 -3.73 14.69
N ALA A 126 -3.98 -4.69 15.61
CA ALA A 126 -2.91 -5.24 16.43
C ALA A 126 -1.80 -5.87 15.56
N THR A 127 -2.17 -6.55 14.48
CA THR A 127 -1.22 -7.12 13.51
C THR A 127 -0.49 -6.03 12.75
N LEU A 128 -1.20 -5.01 12.25
CA LEU A 128 -0.63 -3.89 11.51
C LEU A 128 0.30 -3.02 12.38
N ARG A 129 0.06 -2.89 13.68
CA ARG A 129 0.94 -2.16 14.61
C ARG A 129 2.33 -2.78 14.74
N LYS A 130 2.43 -4.11 14.63
CA LYS A 130 3.70 -4.85 14.68
C LYS A 130 4.50 -4.73 13.38
N LEU A 131 3.87 -4.30 12.30
CA LEU A 131 4.48 -4.19 10.98
C LEU A 131 5.11 -2.81 10.79
N PRO A 132 6.23 -2.72 10.05
CA PRO A 132 6.89 -1.45 9.79
C PRO A 132 5.88 -0.49 9.15
N ILE A 133 5.68 0.63 9.82
CA ILE A 133 5.01 1.77 9.23
C ILE A 133 6.04 2.36 8.29
N ARG A 134 5.61 2.72 7.07
CA ARG A 134 6.40 3.63 6.27
C ARG A 134 6.40 4.90 7.11
N GLN A 135 7.46 5.15 7.88
CA GLN A 135 7.77 6.51 8.21
C GLN A 135 7.81 7.15 6.84
N THR A 136 6.82 7.99 6.55
CA THR A 136 7.16 9.20 5.86
C THR A 136 8.15 9.91 6.78
N THR A 137 9.39 9.42 6.85
CA THR A 137 10.44 10.26 6.31
C THR A 137 9.79 10.77 5.05
N GLN A 138 9.36 12.03 5.11
CA GLN A 138 9.53 12.88 3.97
C GLN A 138 10.78 12.34 3.27
N PRO A 139 10.85 12.27 1.94
CA PRO A 139 12.17 12.54 1.41
C PRO A 139 12.55 13.87 2.10
N GLU A 140 13.32 13.81 3.20
CA GLU A 140 14.37 14.78 3.41
C GLU A 140 14.91 14.87 2.00
N PRO A 141 14.73 16.02 1.32
CA PRO A 141 15.15 16.12 -0.07
C PRO A 141 16.60 15.70 -0.01
N ALA A 142 16.91 14.48 -0.45
CA ALA A 142 18.10 13.76 0.00
C ALA A 142 19.25 14.55 -0.57
N LYS A 143 19.78 15.49 0.24
CA LYS A 143 20.24 16.83 -0.20
C LYS A 143 20.43 16.83 -1.69
N THR A 144 19.38 17.09 -2.48
CA THR A 144 19.34 16.71 -3.91
C THR A 144 20.68 17.06 -4.51
N LYS A 145 21.60 16.07 -4.60
CA LYS A 145 22.93 16.30 -5.15
C LYS A 145 22.57 16.51 -6.59
N ARG A 146 22.47 17.77 -7.01
CA ARG A 146 22.29 18.13 -8.41
C ARG A 146 23.54 17.59 -9.07
N TRP A 147 23.41 16.37 -9.61
CA TRP A 147 24.46 15.72 -10.34
C TRP A 147 24.67 16.53 -11.60
N THR A 148 25.67 17.40 -11.55
CA THR A 148 26.20 18.10 -12.71
C THR A 148 27.32 17.25 -13.30
N ALA A 149 27.57 17.39 -14.60
CA ALA A 149 28.70 16.68 -15.24
C ALA A 149 30.03 16.96 -14.50
N LYS A 150 30.22 18.20 -14.01
CA LYS A 150 31.37 18.59 -13.19
C LYS A 150 31.45 17.82 -11.87
N ALA A 151 30.33 17.64 -11.17
CA ALA A 151 30.28 16.87 -9.93
C ALA A 151 30.58 15.38 -10.15
N ILE A 152 30.04 14.79 -11.22
CA ILE A 152 30.32 13.39 -11.60
C ILE A 152 31.81 13.21 -11.91
N VAL A 153 32.41 14.12 -12.70
CA VAL A 153 33.83 14.06 -13.05
C VAL A 153 34.73 14.26 -11.83
N ALA A 154 34.41 15.22 -10.94
CA ALA A 154 35.16 15.44 -9.71
C ALA A 154 35.14 14.20 -8.81
N LYS A 155 33.98 13.55 -8.69
CA LYS A 155 33.84 12.32 -7.90
C LYS A 155 34.52 11.12 -8.55
N ALA A 156 34.43 10.99 -9.88
CA ALA A 156 35.13 9.96 -10.62
C ALA A 156 36.65 10.06 -10.43
N ARG A 157 37.21 11.28 -10.38
CA ARG A 157 38.63 11.50 -10.04
C ARG A 157 38.95 11.09 -8.61
N ALA A 158 38.11 11.47 -7.65
CA ALA A 158 38.29 11.09 -6.25
C ALA A 158 38.22 9.57 -6.04
N ALA A 159 37.40 8.88 -6.83
CA ALA A 159 37.28 7.42 -6.83
C ALA A 159 38.33 6.70 -7.70
N GLY A 160 39.27 7.43 -8.32
CA GLY A 160 40.32 6.84 -9.16
C GLY A 160 39.81 6.20 -10.46
N LEU A 161 38.61 6.57 -10.93
CA LEU A 161 38.03 6.04 -12.15
C LEU A 161 38.75 6.56 -13.40
N ARG A 162 38.73 5.77 -14.48
CA ARG A 162 39.35 6.16 -15.76
C ARG A 162 38.47 7.18 -16.47
N ILE A 163 39.04 8.34 -16.80
CA ILE A 163 38.34 9.44 -17.46
C ILE A 163 39.03 9.74 -18.78
N ALA A 164 38.27 9.76 -19.87
CA ALA A 164 38.71 10.14 -21.20
C ALA A 164 37.92 11.37 -21.66
N LYS A 165 38.63 12.42 -22.09
CA LYS A 165 38.00 13.59 -22.71
C LYS A 165 38.11 13.46 -24.23
N SER A 166 37.02 13.71 -24.94
CA SER A 166 37.06 13.75 -26.40
C SER A 166 37.93 14.91 -26.89
N ARG A 167 38.72 14.69 -27.96
CA ARG A 167 39.54 15.74 -28.59
C ARG A 167 38.74 16.61 -29.57
N LYS A 168 37.61 16.12 -30.07
CA LYS A 168 36.78 16.80 -31.09
C LYS A 168 35.43 17.30 -30.55
N GLY A 169 34.96 16.78 -29.43
CA GLY A 169 33.75 17.22 -28.72
C GLY A 169 34.08 17.59 -27.28
N ASN A 170 33.23 18.38 -26.62
CA ASN A 170 33.41 18.72 -25.20
C ASN A 170 32.93 17.60 -24.25
N ASP A 171 32.75 16.39 -24.80
CA ASP A 171 32.18 15.24 -24.10
C ASP A 171 33.23 14.54 -23.25
N ILE A 172 32.79 14.03 -22.10
CA ILE A 172 33.65 13.38 -21.11
C ILE A 172 33.14 11.97 -20.88
N THR A 173 33.98 10.98 -21.14
CA THR A 173 33.67 9.57 -20.89
C THR A 173 34.32 9.12 -19.59
N VAL A 174 33.52 8.58 -18.67
CA VAL A 174 33.95 7.99 -17.40
C VAL A 174 33.74 6.49 -17.45
N TRP A 175 34.76 5.72 -17.05
CA TRP A 175 34.72 4.26 -17.04
C TRP A 175 34.81 3.74 -15.61
N ASN A 176 33.89 2.85 -15.25
CA ASN A 176 34.01 2.01 -14.06
C ASN A 176 34.34 0.57 -14.45
N HIS A 177 34.35 -0.36 -13.49
CA HIS A 177 34.63 -1.77 -13.74
C HIS A 177 33.51 -2.51 -14.51
N ILE A 178 32.33 -1.89 -14.65
CA ILE A 178 31.14 -2.47 -15.30
C ILE A 178 31.00 -1.98 -16.75
N GLY A 179 31.36 -0.72 -17.02
CA GLY A 179 31.17 -0.09 -18.32
C GLY A 179 31.51 1.40 -18.33
N GLY A 180 31.23 2.04 -19.46
CA GLY A 180 31.54 3.45 -19.69
C GLY A 180 30.30 4.31 -19.83
N ILE A 181 30.35 5.54 -19.36
CA ILE A 181 29.32 6.56 -19.58
C ILE A 181 29.96 7.80 -20.20
N THR A 182 29.38 8.26 -21.30
CA THR A 182 29.71 9.55 -21.92
C THR A 182 28.73 10.60 -21.41
N LEU A 183 29.29 11.66 -20.83
CA LEU A 183 28.60 12.87 -20.40
C LEU A 183 28.69 13.90 -21.53
N TRP A 184 27.54 14.39 -21.98
CA TRP A 184 27.41 15.36 -23.05
C TRP A 184 27.25 16.78 -22.49
N GLU A 185 27.63 17.78 -23.28
CA GLU A 185 27.57 19.19 -22.89
C GLU A 185 26.15 19.70 -22.60
N ASN A 186 25.14 19.12 -23.28
CA ASN A 186 23.72 19.43 -23.08
C ASN A 186 23.14 18.91 -21.76
N GLY A 187 23.96 18.33 -20.87
CA GLY A 187 23.52 17.79 -19.59
C GLY A 187 22.82 16.44 -19.69
N SER A 188 22.99 15.72 -20.80
CA SER A 188 22.58 14.33 -20.94
C SER A 188 23.77 13.38 -20.84
N ALA A 189 23.50 12.10 -20.66
CA ALA A 189 24.50 11.05 -20.66
C ALA A 189 24.05 9.87 -21.53
N THR A 190 25.00 9.09 -22.02
CA THR A 190 24.75 7.84 -22.74
C THR A 190 25.77 6.79 -22.34
N ARG A 191 25.45 5.51 -22.51
CA ARG A 191 26.43 4.42 -22.37
C ARG A 191 27.48 4.52 -23.47
N ALA A 192 28.75 4.46 -23.10
CA ALA A 192 29.89 4.53 -23.99
C ALA A 192 30.33 3.16 -24.52
N ASP A 193 29.86 2.09 -23.86
CA ASP A 193 30.09 0.69 -24.20
C ASP A 193 28.99 0.09 -25.09
N VAL A 194 27.94 0.87 -25.39
CA VAL A 194 26.87 0.52 -26.33
C VAL A 194 27.10 1.29 -27.63
N ARG A 195 26.85 0.65 -28.78
CA ARG A 195 26.94 1.32 -30.09
C ARG A 195 25.99 2.52 -30.12
N ALA A 196 26.42 3.61 -30.76
CA ALA A 196 25.74 4.91 -30.71
C ALA A 196 24.28 4.88 -31.23
N ASP A 197 23.97 3.95 -32.14
CA ASP A 197 22.64 3.66 -32.68
C ASP A 197 21.69 3.01 -31.67
N LEU A 198 22.22 2.37 -30.63
CA LEU A 198 21.46 1.68 -29.57
C LEU A 198 21.53 2.40 -28.21
N ALA A 199 22.37 3.43 -28.10
CA ALA A 199 22.62 4.12 -26.84
C ALA A 199 21.43 5.03 -26.46
N THR A 200 20.66 4.64 -25.44
CA THR A 200 19.57 5.46 -24.91
C THR A 200 20.12 6.65 -24.12
N LYS A 201 19.54 7.84 -24.35
CA LYS A 201 19.82 9.03 -23.54
C LYS A 201 19.32 8.82 -22.11
N MET A 202 20.17 9.10 -21.15
CA MET A 202 19.87 9.03 -19.72
C MET A 202 20.20 10.35 -19.02
N THR A 203 19.57 10.56 -17.88
CA THR A 203 19.82 11.73 -17.04
C THR A 203 21.17 11.61 -16.32
N LEU A 204 21.76 12.75 -15.92
CA LEU A 204 23.00 12.76 -15.13
C LEU A 204 22.87 12.01 -13.80
N ARG A 205 21.65 11.93 -13.25
CA ARG A 205 21.37 11.12 -12.07
C ARG A 205 21.51 9.63 -12.35
N GLN A 206 20.90 9.13 -13.42
CA GLN A 206 21.02 7.73 -13.83
C GLN A 206 22.47 7.37 -14.17
N ALA A 207 23.20 8.30 -14.78
CA ALA A 207 24.63 8.14 -15.01
C ALA A 207 25.44 8.04 -13.71
N ALA A 208 25.15 8.88 -12.71
CA ALA A 208 25.81 8.82 -11.42
C ALA A 208 25.49 7.52 -10.65
N GLU A 209 24.25 7.05 -10.71
CA GLU A 209 23.83 5.78 -10.10
C GLU A 209 24.54 4.58 -10.73
N PHE A 210 24.78 4.60 -12.05
CA PHE A 210 25.55 3.55 -12.73
C PHE A 210 27.04 3.61 -12.40
N LEU A 211 27.63 4.80 -12.32
CA LEU A 211 29.06 4.98 -12.05
C LEU A 211 29.43 4.74 -10.58
N PHE A 212 28.51 5.00 -9.64
CA PHE A 212 28.74 4.92 -8.19
C PHE A 212 27.66 4.05 -7.49
N PRO A 213 27.65 2.73 -7.70
CA PRO A 213 26.62 1.84 -7.16
C PRO A 213 26.65 1.71 -5.62
N ASP A 214 27.79 2.02 -4.98
CA ASP A 214 28.00 1.88 -3.53
C ASP A 214 27.37 3.02 -2.68
N GLU A 215 26.71 4.00 -3.29
CA GLU A 215 25.95 5.07 -2.60
C GLU A 215 24.43 4.79 -2.53
N ARG A 216 24.01 3.53 -2.68
CA ARG A 216 22.61 3.12 -2.48
C ARG A 216 22.22 3.05 -1.01
#